data_AF-A0A1S4BTW4-F1
#
_entry.id   AF-A0A1S4BTW4-F1
#
_cell.length_a   1.000
_cell.length_b   1.000
_cell.length_c   1.000
_cell.angle_alpha   90.00
_cell.angle_beta   90.00
_cell.angle_gamma   90.00
#
_symmetry.space_group_name_H-M   'P 1'
#
loop_
_entity.id
_entity.type
_entity.pdbx_description
1 polymer ?
#
loop_
_entity_poly.entity_id
_entity_poly.type
_entity_poly.pdbx_seq_one_letter_code
_entity_poly.pdbx_strand_id
1 'polypeptide(L)'
;MEIGLAVGGAFLSSALNVLFERLAPQGELLKMFQRQKHDFHLLEKLRRTLCGFRAVLSDAENKQASNPDVTQWLNELRDAVDSAENLMEKINYEVLRVKVEGQHQSHAEASNQQAK
;
A
#
# COMPACT_ATOMS: atom_id res chain seq x y z
N MET A 1 29.06 -14.83 -1.42
CA MET A 1 28.24 -14.01 -2.34
C MET A 1 27.18 -13.36 -1.48
N GLU A 2 27.44 -12.14 -1.00
CA GLU A 2 26.57 -11.41 -0.08
C GLU A 2 26.22 -10.07 -0.74
N ILE A 3 25.44 -10.12 -1.83
CA ILE A 3 24.93 -8.92 -2.52
C ILE A 3 23.52 -8.61 -2.00
N GLY A 4 23.34 -8.70 -0.67
CA GLY A 4 22.06 -8.42 0.01
C GLY A 4 22.04 -7.08 0.75
N LEU A 5 23.20 -6.56 1.16
CA LEU A 5 23.24 -5.45 2.11
C LEU A 5 23.14 -4.06 1.44
N ALA A 6 23.63 -3.91 0.20
CA ALA A 6 23.60 -2.64 -0.52
C ALA A 6 22.27 -2.37 -1.26
N VAL A 7 21.43 -3.40 -1.44
CA VAL A 7 20.16 -3.29 -2.19
C VAL A 7 18.97 -2.97 -1.27
N GLY A 8 19.11 -3.18 0.05
CA GLY A 8 18.02 -3.00 1.03
C GLY A 8 17.51 -1.56 1.17
N GLY A 9 18.39 -0.55 1.12
CA GLY A 9 18.00 0.86 1.30
C GLY A 9 17.22 1.43 0.10
N ALA A 10 17.67 1.12 -1.12
CA ALA A 10 16.94 1.52 -2.33
C ALA A 10 15.56 0.84 -2.42
N PHE A 11 15.46 -0.41 -1.95
CA PHE A 11 14.21 -1.16 -1.94
C PHE A 11 13.18 -0.55 -0.98
N LEU A 12 13.51 -0.35 0.30
CA LEU A 12 12.58 0.21 1.29
C LEU A 12 12.11 1.62 0.92
N SER A 13 13.03 2.46 0.47
CA SER A 13 12.69 3.80 -0.02
C SER A 13 11.73 3.74 -1.22
N SER A 14 11.93 2.81 -2.16
CA SER A 14 11.05 2.64 -3.32
C SER A 14 9.65 2.10 -2.96
N ALA A 15 9.57 1.08 -2.10
CA ALA A 15 8.31 0.49 -1.64
C ALA A 15 7.49 1.53 -0.85
N LEU A 16 8.13 2.27 0.06
CA LEU A 16 7.48 3.39 0.74
C LEU A 16 6.97 4.46 -0.23
N ASN A 17 7.70 4.73 -1.32
CA ASN A 17 7.26 5.69 -2.32
C ASN A 17 5.97 5.23 -3.03
N VAL A 18 5.88 3.94 -3.36
CA VAL A 18 4.65 3.34 -3.91
C VAL A 18 3.50 3.43 -2.90
N LEU A 19 3.76 3.16 -1.62
CA LEU A 19 2.78 3.35 -0.55
C LEU A 19 2.27 4.80 -0.50
N PHE A 20 3.18 5.78 -0.57
CA PHE A 20 2.81 7.19 -0.56
C PHE A 20 2.01 7.63 -1.79
N GLU A 21 2.34 7.13 -2.98
CA GLU A 21 1.59 7.41 -4.20
C GLU A 21 0.16 6.86 -4.11
N ARG A 22 0.00 5.64 -3.59
CA ARG A 22 -1.33 5.03 -3.41
C ARG A 22 -2.14 5.66 -2.27
N LEU A 23 -1.48 6.11 -1.21
CA LEU A 23 -2.07 6.83 -0.07
C LEU A 23 -2.20 8.35 -0.29
N ALA A 24 -1.78 8.86 -1.44
CA ALA A 24 -1.89 10.29 -1.74
C ALA A 24 -3.37 10.73 -1.76
N PRO A 25 -3.68 12.02 -1.53
CA PRO A 25 -5.03 12.57 -1.70
C PRO A 25 -5.68 12.21 -3.04
N GLN A 26 -4.85 12.11 -4.08
CA GLN A 26 -5.22 11.73 -5.44
C GLN A 26 -5.09 10.23 -5.74
N GLY A 27 -4.55 9.43 -4.82
CA GLY A 27 -4.30 8.00 -4.97
C GLY A 27 -5.59 7.18 -5.02
N GLU A 28 -5.54 6.06 -5.73
CA GLU A 28 -6.73 5.22 -5.99
C GLU A 28 -7.31 4.67 -4.68
N LEU A 29 -6.47 4.21 -3.76
CA LEU A 29 -6.94 3.70 -2.46
C LEU A 29 -7.63 4.77 -1.64
N LEU A 30 -7.01 5.95 -1.47
CA LEU A 30 -7.63 6.99 -0.66
C LEU A 30 -8.98 7.46 -1.24
N LYS A 31 -9.08 7.52 -2.58
CA LYS A 31 -10.33 7.81 -3.29
C LYS A 31 -11.41 6.75 -3.07
N MET A 32 -11.03 5.47 -3.06
CA MET A 32 -11.97 4.35 -2.83
C MET A 32 -12.60 4.44 -1.43
N PHE A 33 -11.81 4.82 -0.43
CA PHE A 33 -12.26 4.92 0.96
C PHE A 33 -12.80 6.31 1.34
N GLN A 34 -12.75 7.32 0.45
CA GLN A 34 -13.28 8.66 0.73
C GLN A 34 -14.78 8.66 1.11
N ARG A 35 -15.54 7.68 0.61
CA ARG A 35 -16.96 7.49 0.95
C ARG A 35 -17.17 6.86 2.33
N GLN A 36 -16.19 6.16 2.88
CA GLN A 36 -16.22 5.55 4.21
C GLN A 36 -15.34 6.35 5.19
N LYS A 37 -15.98 7.22 5.99
CA LYS A 37 -15.29 8.16 6.89
C LYS A 37 -14.30 7.51 7.86
N HIS A 38 -14.56 6.27 8.30
CA HIS A 38 -13.72 5.57 9.27
C HIS A 38 -12.42 5.06 8.63
N ASP A 39 -12.52 4.45 7.45
CA ASP A 39 -11.38 3.94 6.70
C ASP A 39 -10.50 5.07 6.16
N PHE A 40 -11.10 6.20 5.78
CA PHE A 40 -10.38 7.40 5.38
C PHE A 40 -9.47 7.93 6.49
N HIS A 41 -9.96 8.03 7.72
CA HIS A 41 -9.16 8.49 8.87
C HIS A 41 -8.02 7.52 9.20
N LEU A 42 -8.26 6.21 9.08
CA LEU A 42 -7.23 5.19 9.28
C LEU A 42 -6.11 5.29 8.23
N LEU A 43 -6.46 5.47 6.96
CA LEU A 43 -5.49 5.66 5.87
C LEU A 43 -4.70 6.97 6.01
N GLU A 44 -5.34 8.05 6.46
CA GLU A 44 -4.65 9.31 6.72
C GLU A 44 -3.66 9.18 7.89
N LYS A 45 -4.05 8.46 8.95
CA LYS A 45 -3.16 8.13 10.07
C LYS A 45 -1.97 7.30 9.61
N LEU A 46 -2.20 6.26 8.79
CA LEU A 46 -1.14 5.46 8.19
C LEU A 46 -0.16 6.32 7.39
N ARG A 47 -0.68 7.21 6.53
CA ARG A 47 0.14 8.16 5.76
C ARG A 47 1.03 9.02 6.65
N ARG A 48 0.48 9.60 7.73
CA ARG A 48 1.25 10.43 8.67
C ARG A 48 2.35 9.63 9.37
N THR A 49 2.04 8.41 9.80
CA THR A 49 3.00 7.51 10.44
C THR A 49 4.15 7.15 9.48
N LEU A 50 3.83 6.78 8.24
CA LEU A 50 4.84 6.50 7.21
C LEU A 50 5.70 7.73 6.89
N CYS A 51 5.11 8.94 6.83
CA CYS A 51 5.89 10.18 6.66
C CYS A 51 6.90 10.40 7.80
N GLY A 52 6.52 10.11 9.05
CA GLY A 52 7.43 10.15 10.19
C GLY A 52 8.59 9.18 10.05
N PHE A 53 8.32 7.97 9.54
CA PHE A 53 9.36 6.98 9.29
C PHE A 53 10.33 7.37 8.19
N ARG A 54 9.96 8.19 7.19
CA ARG A 54 10.90 8.59 6.13
C ARG A 54 12.13 9.34 6.65
N ALA A 55 11.95 10.17 7.67
CA ALA A 55 13.07 10.87 8.31
C ALA A 55 13.96 9.92 9.12
N VAL A 56 13.34 8.97 9.82
CA VAL A 56 14.05 7.95 10.61
C VAL A 56 14.77 6.95 9.72
N LEU A 57 14.17 6.60 8.57
CA LEU A 57 14.72 5.64 7.62
C LEU A 57 16.04 6.14 7.03
N SER A 58 16.11 7.41 6.63
CA SER A 58 17.34 7.97 6.08
C SER A 58 18.49 8.01 7.12
N ASP A 59 18.19 8.24 8.40
CA ASP A 59 19.17 8.16 9.49
C ASP A 59 19.54 6.71 9.83
N ALA A 60 18.57 5.79 9.77
CA ALA A 60 18.75 4.37 10.00
C ALA A 60 19.58 3.70 8.89
N GLU A 61 19.33 3.99 7.62
CA GLU A 61 20.10 3.48 6.48
C GLU A 61 21.59 3.87 6.59
N ASN A 62 21.88 5.10 7.02
CA ASN A 62 23.25 5.56 7.26
C ASN A 62 23.94 4.84 8.45
N LYS A 63 23.16 4.32 9.41
CA LYS A 63 23.65 3.62 10.61
C LYS A 63 23.53 2.09 10.52
N GLN A 64 22.94 1.56 9.44
CA GLN A 64 22.70 0.13 9.27
C GLN A 64 24.00 -0.67 9.30
N ALA A 65 25.08 -0.14 8.71
CA ALA A 65 26.38 -0.80 8.67
C ALA A 65 27.11 -0.83 10.03
N SER A 66 26.75 0.05 10.96
CA SER A 66 27.43 0.21 12.24
C SER A 66 26.60 -0.19 13.46
N ASN A 67 25.30 -0.44 13.29
CA ASN A 67 24.41 -0.85 14.38
C ASN A 67 23.54 -2.06 13.98
N PRO A 68 23.77 -3.25 14.58
CA PRO A 68 22.96 -4.44 14.38
C PRO A 68 21.48 -4.26 14.75
N ASP A 69 21.16 -3.47 15.77
CA ASP A 69 19.78 -3.21 16.20
C ASP A 69 19.00 -2.45 15.11
N VAL A 70 19.69 -1.55 14.41
CA VAL A 70 19.13 -0.82 13.27
C VAL A 70 18.86 -1.76 12.10
N THR A 71 19.73 -2.75 11.89
CA THR A 71 19.52 -3.79 10.86
C THR A 71 18.28 -4.63 11.17
N GLN A 72 18.10 -5.06 12.43
CA GLN A 72 16.89 -5.80 12.82
C GLN A 72 15.64 -4.96 12.63
N TRP A 73 15.65 -3.70 13.08
CA TRP A 73 14.51 -2.79 12.91
C TRP A 73 14.15 -2.55 11.43
N LEU A 74 15.13 -2.42 10.54
CA LEU A 74 14.90 -2.28 9.10
C LEU A 74 14.28 -3.54 8.48
N ASN A 75 14.64 -4.74 8.96
CA ASN A 75 14.02 -5.98 8.53
C ASN A 75 12.55 -6.08 8.97
N GLU A 76 12.24 -5.72 10.22
CA GLU A 76 10.86 -5.66 10.71
C GLU A 76 10.02 -4.63 9.94
N LEU A 77 10.60 -3.48 9.60
CA LEU A 77 9.95 -2.47 8.77
C LEU A 77 9.67 -3.00 7.36
N ARG A 78 10.60 -3.76 6.77
CA ARG A 78 10.41 -4.41 5.48
C ARG A 78 9.23 -5.37 5.49
N ASP A 79 9.18 -6.26 6.47
CA ASP A 79 8.09 -7.24 6.59
C ASP A 79 6.73 -6.54 6.74
N ALA A 80 6.69 -5.41 7.47
CA ALA A 80 5.48 -4.60 7.62
C ALA A 80 5.06 -3.92 6.30
N VAL A 81 6.01 -3.41 5.51
CA VAL A 81 5.76 -2.82 4.19
C VAL A 81 5.25 -3.87 3.22
N ASP A 82 5.90 -5.03 3.13
CA ASP A 82 5.49 -6.15 2.27
C ASP A 82 4.06 -6.63 2.63
N SER A 83 3.75 -6.69 3.92
CA SER A 83 2.41 -7.03 4.41
C SER A 83 1.36 -5.98 4.02
N ALA A 84 1.71 -4.69 4.06
CA ALA A 84 0.82 -3.61 3.65
C ALA A 84 0.56 -3.61 2.13
N GLU A 85 1.59 -3.84 1.32
CA GLU A 85 1.47 -4.00 -0.15
C GLU A 85 0.49 -5.12 -0.50
N ASN A 86 0.70 -6.31 0.06
CA ASN A 86 -0.17 -7.46 -0.15
C ASN A 86 -1.63 -7.18 0.25
N LEU A 87 -1.86 -6.49 1.37
CA LEU A 87 -3.20 -6.12 1.80
C LEU A 87 -3.87 -5.15 0.82
N MET A 88 -3.15 -4.15 0.31
CA MET A 88 -3.72 -3.21 -0.67
C MET A 88 -4.01 -3.89 -2.01
N GLU A 89 -3.17 -4.80 -2.47
CA GLU A 89 -3.44 -5.58 -3.67
C GLU A 89 -4.69 -6.43 -3.52
N LYS A 90 -4.87 -7.07 -2.36
CA LYS A 90 -6.10 -7.80 -2.04
C LYS A 90 -7.32 -6.89 -2.07
N ILE A 91 -7.25 -5.70 -1.45
CA ILE A 91 -8.35 -4.73 -1.49
C ILE A 91 -8.65 -4.33 -2.95
N ASN A 92 -7.63 -4.03 -3.75
CA ASN A 92 -7.81 -3.64 -5.14
C ASN A 92 -8.46 -4.75 -5.97
N TYR A 93 -8.03 -6.00 -5.77
CA TYR A 93 -8.63 -7.17 -6.42
C TYR A 93 -10.11 -7.32 -6.06
N GLU A 94 -10.47 -7.22 -4.78
CA GLU A 94 -11.85 -7.34 -4.32
C GLU A 94 -12.74 -6.24 -4.93
N VAL A 95 -12.25 -5.00 -4.98
CA VAL A 95 -13.00 -3.89 -5.59
C VAL A 95 -13.20 -4.09 -7.09
N LEU A 96 -12.18 -4.56 -7.80
CA LEU A 96 -12.31 -4.88 -9.23
C LEU A 96 -13.29 -6.04 -9.45
N ARG A 97 -13.25 -7.08 -8.60
CA ARG A 97 -14.17 -8.23 -8.69
C ARG A 97 -15.62 -7.78 -8.55
N VAL A 98 -15.95 -7.02 -7.50
CA VAL A 98 -17.31 -6.50 -7.27
C VAL A 98 -17.79 -5.64 -8.44
N LYS A 99 -16.91 -4.82 -9.04
CA LYS A 99 -17.26 -4.01 -10.20
C LYS A 99 -17.59 -4.86 -11.42
N VAL A 100 -16.78 -5.89 -11.71
CA VAL A 100 -17.00 -6.79 -12.86
C VAL A 100 -18.26 -7.63 -12.68
N GLU A 101 -18.51 -8.15 -11.48
CA GLU A 101 -19.70 -8.94 -11.17
C GLU A 101 -20.99 -8.09 -11.26
N GLY A 102 -20.97 -6.86 -10.74
CA GLY A 102 -22.09 -5.94 -10.85
C GLY A 102 -22.40 -5.52 -12.30
N GLN A 103 -21.37 -5.40 -13.14
CA GLN A 103 -21.56 -5.09 -14.57
C GLN A 103 -22.23 -6.26 -15.32
N HIS A 104 -21.86 -7.51 -15.04
CA HIS A 104 -22.48 -8.69 -15.65
C HIS A 104 -23.96 -8.83 -15.30
N GLN A 105 -24.35 -8.52 -14.06
CA GLN A 105 -25.75 -8.55 -13.63
C GLN A 105 -26.59 -7.47 -14.32
N SER A 106 -26.07 -6.24 -14.42
CA SER A 106 -26.78 -5.14 -15.13
C SER A 106 -26.98 -5.41 -16.63
N HIS A 107 -26.03 -6.10 -17.27
CA HIS A 107 -26.11 -6.40 -18.70
C HIS A 107 -27.08 -7.55 -19.00
N ALA A 108 -27.15 -8.54 -18.11
CA ALA A 108 -28.11 -9.63 -18.18
C ALA A 108 -29.56 -9.15 -17.95
N GLU A 109 -29.76 -8.22 -17.01
CA GLU A 109 -31.08 -7.63 -16.74
C GLU A 109 -31.56 -6.72 -17.89
N ALA A 110 -30.68 -5.90 -18.46
CA ALA A 110 -31.02 -5.03 -19.60
C ALA A 110 -31.39 -5.85 -20.86
N SER A 111 -30.70 -6.96 -21.12
CA SER A 111 -31.02 -7.84 -22.25
C SER A 111 -32.36 -8.57 -22.08
N ASN A 112 -32.80 -8.83 -20.85
CA ASN A 112 -34.06 -9.54 -20.59
C ASN A 112 -35.29 -8.62 -20.66
N GLN A 113 -35.11 -7.31 -20.44
CA GLN A 113 -36.19 -6.32 -20.58
C GLN A 113 -36.49 -5.97 -22.04
N GLN A 114 -35.53 -6.12 -22.94
CA GLN A 114 -35.69 -5.82 -24.37
C GLN A 114 -36.33 -6.99 -25.16
N ALA A 115 -36.50 -8.15 -24.52
CA ALA A 115 -37.14 -9.34 -25.08
C ALA A 115 -38.58 -9.57 -24.60
N LYS A 116 -39.18 -8.57 -23.91
CA LYS A 116 -40.58 -8.55 -23.47
C LYS A 116 -41.36 -7.47 -24.21
#